data_AF-A0A7X7C6I8-F1
#
_entry.id   AF-A0A7X7C6I8-F1
#
_cell.length_a   1.000
_cell.length_b   1.000
_cell.length_c   1.000
_cell.angle_alpha   90.00
_cell.angle_beta   90.00
_cell.angle_gamma   90.00
#
_symmetry.space_group_name_H-M   'P 1'
#
loop_
_entity.id
_entity.type
_entity.pdbx_description
1 polymer ?
#
loop_
_entity_poly.entity_id
_entity_poly.type
_entity_poly.pdbx_seq_one_letter_code
_entity_poly.pdbx_strand_id
1 'polypeptide(L)'
;MKKLFLLFVFLCTLVMFTGCKQDKIVALEITSESFAYDENFDLSDIKVKVIKKDGSFEIVPLSTEMLSDADLALFSEPGTHSISVSYLNQTTSFTITIQGEKGDDGREVELQATT
;
A
#
# COMPACT_ATOMS: atom_id res chain seq x y z
N MET A 1 -12.54 30.50 46.75
CA MET A 1 -13.05 29.62 45.67
C MET A 1 -12.09 29.60 44.47
N LYS A 2 -10.91 28.99 44.64
CA LYS A 2 -9.89 28.86 43.57
C LYS A 2 -9.15 27.50 43.61
N LYS A 3 -9.22 26.79 44.74
CA LYS A 3 -8.60 25.46 44.93
C LYS A 3 -9.50 24.28 44.54
N LEU A 4 -10.77 24.54 44.21
CA LEU A 4 -11.70 23.53 43.69
C LEU A 4 -11.64 23.39 42.15
N PHE A 5 -11.13 24.41 41.46
CA PHE A 5 -10.96 24.39 40.01
C PHE A 5 -9.70 23.62 39.58
N LEU A 6 -8.65 23.63 40.41
CA LEU A 6 -7.41 22.89 40.14
C LEU A 6 -7.53 21.37 40.31
N LEU A 7 -8.49 20.90 41.11
CA LEU A 7 -8.70 19.47 41.37
C LEU A 7 -9.58 18.80 40.29
N PHE A 8 -10.49 19.57 39.68
CA PHE A 8 -11.37 19.07 38.62
C PHE A 8 -10.66 18.98 37.25
N VAL A 9 -9.72 19.89 36.98
CA VAL A 9 -8.90 19.87 35.75
C VAL A 9 -7.89 18.70 35.76
N PHE A 10 -7.38 18.32 36.93
CA PHE A 10 -6.42 17.21 37.06
C PHE A 10 -7.05 15.81 36.92
N LEU A 11 -8.37 15.69 37.13
CA LEU A 11 -9.11 14.43 37.00
C LEU A 11 -9.53 14.13 35.55
N CYS A 12 -9.72 15.16 34.71
CA CYS A 12 -10.04 14.96 33.29
C CYS A 12 -8.81 14.70 32.41
N THR A 13 -7.60 15.10 32.84
CA THR A 13 -6.36 14.84 32.08
C THR A 13 -5.91 13.38 32.08
N LEU A 14 -6.51 12.52 32.92
CA LEU A 14 -6.12 11.11 33.04
C LEU A 14 -6.92 10.17 32.11
N VAL A 15 -7.92 10.67 31.38
CA VAL A 15 -8.85 9.83 30.60
C VAL A 15 -8.63 9.90 29.08
N MET A 16 -7.62 10.64 28.60
CA MET A 16 -7.45 10.90 27.15
C MET A 16 -6.26 10.22 26.48
N PHE A 17 -5.52 9.34 27.15
CA PHE A 17 -4.69 8.35 26.44
C PHE A 17 -5.54 7.11 26.12
N THR A 18 -6.62 7.35 25.38
CA THR A 18 -7.35 6.31 24.66
C THR A 18 -6.35 5.59 23.77
N GLY A 19 -6.17 4.31 24.05
CA GLY A 19 -5.20 3.46 23.39
C GLY A 19 -5.34 3.51 21.87
N CYS A 20 -4.22 3.73 21.20
CA CYS A 20 -4.10 3.33 19.80
C CYS A 20 -4.31 1.81 19.76
N LYS A 21 -5.46 1.35 19.28
CA LYS A 21 -5.57 0.02 18.71
C LYS A 21 -4.59 0.00 17.53
N GLN A 22 -3.41 -0.52 17.75
CA GLN A 22 -2.47 -0.80 16.67
C GLN A 22 -2.93 -2.09 16.03
N ASP A 23 -3.74 -1.94 14.98
CA ASP A 23 -4.08 -3.02 14.06
C ASP A 23 -2.78 -3.46 13.38
N LYS A 24 -2.12 -4.44 13.99
CA LYS A 24 -0.90 -5.06 13.45
C LYS A 24 -1.32 -5.87 12.23
N ILE A 25 -0.90 -5.44 11.06
CA ILE A 25 -1.06 -6.18 9.80
C ILE A 25 -0.15 -7.41 9.82
N VAL A 26 -0.61 -8.51 9.22
CA VAL A 26 0.10 -9.80 9.24
C VAL A 26 0.76 -10.10 7.91
N ALA A 27 0.11 -9.80 6.77
CA ALA A 27 0.66 -10.08 5.45
C ALA A 27 0.08 -9.14 4.39
N LEU A 28 0.86 -8.85 3.36
CA LEU A 28 0.41 -8.24 2.13
C LEU A 28 0.58 -9.28 1.01
N GLU A 29 -0.50 -9.53 0.28
CA GLU A 29 -0.52 -10.42 -0.89
C GLU A 29 -0.93 -9.61 -2.12
N ILE A 30 -0.38 -9.93 -3.28
CA ILE A 30 -0.84 -9.36 -4.55
C ILE A 30 -1.94 -10.26 -5.11
N THR A 31 -3.07 -9.66 -5.47
CA THR A 31 -4.30 -10.41 -5.82
C THR A 31 -4.42 -10.70 -7.32
N SER A 32 -3.42 -10.30 -8.10
CA SER A 32 -3.56 -10.09 -9.54
C SER A 32 -2.23 -10.34 -10.22
N GLU A 33 -2.19 -11.38 -11.05
CA GLU A 33 -0.97 -11.94 -11.62
C GLU A 33 -0.60 -11.32 -12.97
N SER A 34 -1.57 -10.81 -13.75
CA SER A 34 -1.31 -10.13 -15.01
C SER A 34 -2.27 -8.99 -15.35
N PHE A 35 -1.76 -7.97 -16.06
CA PHE A 35 -2.47 -6.77 -16.51
C PHE A 35 -2.04 -6.35 -17.91
N ALA A 36 -2.95 -5.69 -18.64
CA ALA A 36 -2.59 -4.98 -19.86
C ALA A 36 -1.74 -3.74 -19.52
N TYR A 37 -0.61 -3.60 -20.20
CA TYR A 37 0.32 -2.47 -20.06
C TYR A 37 0.23 -1.52 -21.26
N ASP A 38 -0.93 -0.90 -21.41
CA ASP A 38 -1.22 0.06 -22.48
C ASP A 38 -1.24 1.50 -21.96
N GLU A 39 -1.53 2.47 -22.83
CA GLU A 39 -1.69 3.89 -22.48
C GLU A 39 -2.67 4.16 -21.30
N ASN A 40 -3.68 3.30 -21.13
CA ASN A 40 -4.71 3.42 -20.11
C ASN A 40 -4.33 2.78 -18.77
N PHE A 41 -3.23 2.03 -18.70
CA PHE A 41 -2.74 1.43 -17.47
C PHE A 41 -2.55 2.49 -16.36
N ASP A 42 -3.15 2.21 -15.20
CA ASP A 42 -3.02 2.97 -13.96
C ASP A 42 -2.49 2.05 -12.85
N LEU A 43 -1.65 2.58 -11.95
CA LEU A 43 -1.15 1.81 -10.80
C LEU A 43 -2.29 1.25 -9.93
N SER A 44 -3.43 1.94 -9.90
CA SER A 44 -4.63 1.54 -9.16
C SER A 44 -5.23 0.22 -9.66
N ASP A 45 -4.89 -0.20 -10.88
CA ASP A 45 -5.28 -1.50 -11.42
C ASP A 45 -4.61 -2.64 -10.62
N ILE A 46 -3.42 -2.39 -10.07
CA ILE A 46 -2.75 -3.32 -9.17
C ILE A 46 -3.40 -3.28 -7.79
N LYS A 47 -3.95 -4.43 -7.36
CA LYS A 47 -4.66 -4.55 -6.08
C LYS A 47 -3.83 -5.29 -5.04
N VAL A 48 -3.56 -4.60 -3.94
CA VAL A 48 -2.87 -5.15 -2.77
C VAL A 48 -3.90 -5.64 -1.76
N LYS A 49 -3.85 -6.92 -1.44
CA LYS A 49 -4.66 -7.53 -0.39
C LYS A 49 -3.89 -7.48 0.92
N VAL A 50 -4.41 -6.70 1.86
CA VAL A 50 -3.84 -6.48 3.18
C VAL A 50 -4.59 -7.38 4.17
N ILE A 51 -3.89 -8.37 4.74
CA ILE A 51 -4.45 -9.30 5.71
C ILE A 51 -4.11 -8.80 7.12
N LYS A 52 -5.16 -8.55 7.91
CA LYS A 52 -5.08 -8.06 9.29
C LYS A 52 -4.98 -9.23 10.27
N LYS A 53 -4.50 -8.95 11.48
CA LYS A 53 -4.30 -9.98 12.53
C LYS A 53 -5.58 -10.66 13.01
N ASP A 54 -6.72 -10.01 12.85
CA ASP A 54 -8.03 -10.59 13.16
C ASP A 54 -8.53 -11.56 12.08
N GLY A 55 -7.75 -11.78 11.01
CA GLY A 55 -8.11 -12.64 9.89
C GLY A 55 -8.98 -11.95 8.84
N SER A 56 -9.38 -10.68 9.07
CA SER A 56 -10.02 -9.87 8.03
C SER A 56 -9.00 -9.45 6.97
N PHE A 57 -9.48 -9.14 5.77
CA PHE A 57 -8.66 -8.60 4.69
C PHE A 57 -9.29 -7.35 4.10
N GLU A 58 -8.44 -6.51 3.54
CA GLU A 58 -8.83 -5.31 2.81
C GLU A 58 -8.12 -5.32 1.46
N ILE A 59 -8.83 -4.91 0.41
CA ILE A 59 -8.25 -4.78 -0.93
C ILE A 59 -8.07 -3.29 -1.16
N VAL A 60 -6.81 -2.88 -1.30
CA VAL A 60 -6.43 -1.48 -1.50
C VAL A 60 -5.79 -1.36 -2.88
N PRO A 61 -6.23 -0.40 -3.72
CA PRO A 61 -5.53 -0.11 -4.97
C PRO A 61 -4.12 0.40 -4.65
N LEU A 62 -3.12 -0.03 -5.42
CA LEU A 62 -1.75 0.42 -5.27
C LEU A 62 -1.69 1.92 -5.62
N SER A 63 -1.07 2.71 -4.75
CA SER A 63 -0.87 4.14 -4.98
C SER A 63 0.62 4.50 -4.93
N THR A 64 0.96 5.65 -5.51
CA THR A 64 2.33 6.17 -5.49
C THR A 64 2.86 6.38 -4.07
N GLU A 65 1.99 6.70 -3.10
CA GLU A 65 2.37 6.88 -1.69
C GLU A 65 2.85 5.59 -1.01
N MET A 66 2.52 4.42 -1.58
CA MET A 66 2.98 3.12 -1.11
C MET A 66 4.34 2.73 -1.66
N LEU A 67 4.88 3.48 -2.62
CA LEU A 67 6.10 3.18 -3.38
C LEU A 67 7.16 4.25 -3.17
N SER A 68 8.42 3.89 -3.37
CA SER A 68 9.49 4.89 -3.47
C SER A 68 9.56 5.49 -4.88
N ASP A 69 10.17 6.68 -5.02
CA ASP A 69 10.41 7.27 -6.35
C ASP A 69 11.22 6.37 -7.27
N ALA A 70 12.12 5.56 -6.69
CA ALA A 70 12.90 4.58 -7.42
C ALA A 70 12.02 3.42 -7.93
N ASP A 71 11.15 2.88 -7.07
CA ASP A 71 10.20 1.83 -7.45
C ASP A 71 9.22 2.31 -8.52
N LEU A 72 8.78 3.57 -8.44
CA LEU A 72 7.88 4.18 -9.43
C LEU A 72 8.53 4.27 -10.81
N ALA A 73 9.82 4.59 -10.89
CA ALA A 73 10.54 4.68 -12.15
C ALA A 73 10.60 3.31 -12.87
N LEU A 74 10.66 2.21 -12.13
CA LEU A 74 10.76 0.84 -12.69
C LEU A 74 9.52 0.44 -13.49
N PHE A 75 8.36 1.03 -13.20
CA PHE A 75 7.15 0.79 -14.02
C PHE A 75 7.31 1.33 -15.44
N SER A 76 8.14 2.35 -15.66
CA SER A 76 8.37 2.93 -16.99
C SER A 76 9.47 2.21 -17.79
N GLU A 77 10.13 1.21 -17.19
CA GLU A 77 11.27 0.52 -17.78
C GLU A 77 10.91 -0.93 -18.13
N PRO A 78 11.09 -1.38 -19.38
CA PRO A 78 10.89 -2.79 -19.71
C PRO A 78 11.87 -3.69 -18.95
N GLY A 79 11.41 -4.87 -18.54
CA GLY A 79 12.22 -5.85 -17.82
C GLY A 79 11.55 -6.40 -16.57
N THR A 80 12.32 -7.18 -15.81
CA THR A 80 11.89 -7.77 -14.53
C THR A 80 12.45 -6.96 -13.37
N HIS A 81 11.57 -6.45 -12.53
CA HIS A 81 11.90 -5.52 -11.44
C HIS A 81 11.28 -5.99 -10.13
N SER A 82 11.99 -5.79 -9.02
CA SER A 82 11.43 -6.04 -7.68
C SER A 82 10.97 -4.73 -7.09
N ILE A 83 9.67 -4.63 -6.81
CA ILE A 83 8.99 -3.43 -6.33
C ILE A 83 8.68 -3.60 -4.85
N SER A 84 9.11 -2.63 -4.05
CA SER A 84 8.80 -2.59 -2.61
C SER A 84 7.56 -1.75 -2.33
N VAL A 85 6.57 -2.35 -1.66
CA VAL A 85 5.32 -1.69 -1.26
C VAL A 85 5.29 -1.55 0.25
N SER A 86 5.12 -0.33 0.74
CA SER A 86 4.95 -0.04 2.16
C SER A 86 3.53 0.45 2.44
N TYR A 87 2.85 -0.23 3.36
CA TYR A 87 1.52 0.15 3.81
C TYR A 87 1.35 -0.12 5.30
N LEU A 88 0.87 0.88 6.05
CA LEU A 88 0.51 0.76 7.47
C LEU A 88 1.64 0.12 8.33
N ASN A 89 2.89 0.54 8.09
CA ASN A 89 4.14 0.05 8.72
C ASN A 89 4.56 -1.38 8.39
N GLN A 90 3.94 -2.01 7.41
CA GLN A 90 4.42 -3.25 6.82
C GLN A 90 4.99 -2.98 5.43
N THR A 91 6.05 -3.68 5.09
CA THR A 91 6.64 -3.65 3.76
C THR A 91 6.56 -5.04 3.17
N THR A 92 6.14 -5.14 1.92
CA THR A 92 6.23 -6.34 1.11
C THR A 92 6.99 -6.02 -0.18
N SER A 93 7.47 -7.03 -0.86
CA SER A 93 8.04 -6.86 -2.19
C SER A 93 7.36 -7.82 -3.16
N PHE A 94 7.22 -7.39 -4.39
CA PHE A 94 6.70 -8.21 -5.47
C PHE A 94 7.53 -7.97 -6.72
N THR A 95 7.61 -8.99 -7.56
CA THR A 95 8.32 -8.88 -8.83
C THR A 95 7.33 -8.50 -9.92
N ILE A 96 7.60 -7.43 -10.65
CA ILE A 96 6.92 -7.12 -11.90
C ILE A 96 7.76 -7.55 -13.10
N THR A 97 7.12 -8.05 -14.15
CA THR A 97 7.76 -8.24 -15.46
C THR A 97 7.00 -7.45 -16.51
N ILE A 98 7.69 -6.54 -17.19
CA ILE A 98 7.16 -5.67 -18.23
C ILE A 98 7.74 -6.12 -19.57
N GLN A 99 6.89 -6.61 -20.49
CA GLN A 99 7.32 -7.16 -21.77
C GLN A 99 7.49 -6.12 -22.90
N GLY A 100 7.79 -4.86 -22.57
CA GLY A 100 7.93 -3.78 -23.54
C GLY A 100 7.74 -2.39 -22.94
N GLU A 101 7.84 -1.36 -23.77
CA GLU A 101 7.43 -0.01 -23.36
C GLU A 101 5.89 0.07 -23.29
N LYS A 102 5.37 1.03 -22.52
CA LYS A 102 3.92 1.28 -22.41
C LYS A 102 3.33 1.43 -23.81
N GLY A 103 2.34 0.58 -24.15
CA GLY A 103 1.82 0.51 -25.51
C GLY A 103 1.10 1.78 -25.95
N ASP A 104 1.68 2.52 -26.89
CA ASP A 104 1.06 3.68 -27.60
C ASP A 104 0.75 3.33 -29.08
N ASP A 105 1.29 2.21 -29.58
CA ASP A 105 1.22 1.79 -30.98
C ASP A 105 0.24 0.63 -31.25
N GLY A 106 -0.56 0.24 -30.25
CA GLY A 106 -1.55 -0.83 -30.35
C GLY A 106 -0.98 -2.25 -30.20
N ARG A 107 0.28 -2.41 -29.79
CA ARG A 107 0.82 -3.70 -29.34
C ARG A 107 0.42 -3.96 -27.89
N GLU A 108 -0.13 -5.14 -27.63
CA GLU A 108 -0.47 -5.60 -26.29
C GLU A 108 0.83 -5.95 -25.55
N VAL A 109 1.09 -5.24 -24.45
CA VAL A 109 2.19 -5.51 -23.53
C VAL A 109 1.58 -5.98 -22.20
N GLU A 110 2.24 -6.92 -21.53
CA GLU A 110 1.75 -7.51 -20.29
C GLU A 110 2.63 -7.09 -19.11
N LEU A 111 2.00 -6.69 -18.01
CA LEU A 111 2.62 -6.64 -16.69
C LEU A 111 2.27 -7.90 -15.93
N GLN A 112 3.26 -8.62 -15.42
CA GLN A 112 3.02 -9.76 -14.53
C GLN A 112 3.54 -9.46 -13.13
N ALA A 113 2.71 -9.64 -12.10
CA ALA A 113 3.07 -9.42 -10.71
C ALA A 113 3.10 -10.73 -9.92
N THR A 114 4.26 -11.08 -9.37
CA THR A 114 4.48 -12.32 -8.60
C THR A 114 4.99 -12.00 -7.20
N THR A 115 4.45 -12.67 -6.17
CA THR A 115 4.86 -12.53 -4.76
C THR A 115 5.85 -13.63 -4.36
#